data_AF-A0A3B7LW28-F1
#
_entry.id   AF-A0A3B7LW28-F1
#
_cell.length_a   1.000
_cell.length_b   1.000
_cell.length_c   1.000
_cell.angle_alpha   90.00
_cell.angle_beta   90.00
_cell.angle_gamma   90.00
#
_symmetry.space_group_name_H-M   'P 1'
#
loop_
_entity.id
_entity.type
_entity.pdbx_description
1 polymer ?
#
loop_
_entity_poly.entity_id
_entity_poly.type
_entity_poly.pdbx_seq_one_letter_code
_entity_poly.pdbx_strand_id
1 'polypeptide(L)'
;MPFVLYIFLQIIFRSSPLLQLKEFEWTHPGWQRGSDVQLVSLELDAHRGSRRINSTYGILIYQYQFDGQIYSTEQSDVARQYTLWMSDDASELYQLTESKIRQSFPQEQNVVLINSKDPSQSIFFYSQDIIDIRGSWISEFLVILQVLLGLSVLAVIGIGVKKIINPHNTVQTWSKPKRYLFIAVFFIIAWSVLFAGWILFMYIKNSP
;
A
#
# COMPACT_ATOMS: atom_id res chain seq x y z
N MET A 1 -26.11 -6.19 8.49
CA MET A 1 -25.86 -5.02 7.64
C MET A 1 -24.97 -3.94 8.26
N PRO A 2 -25.17 -3.45 9.50
CA PRO A 2 -24.37 -2.32 10.03
C PRO A 2 -22.88 -2.64 10.20
N PHE A 3 -22.54 -3.89 10.49
CA PHE A 3 -21.15 -4.33 10.63
C PHE A 3 -20.35 -4.28 9.32
N VAL A 4 -20.96 -4.66 8.19
CA VAL A 4 -20.30 -4.62 6.87
C VAL A 4 -20.06 -3.17 6.47
N LEU A 5 -21.05 -2.29 6.66
CA LEU A 5 -20.92 -0.86 6.38
C LEU A 5 -19.84 -0.21 7.28
N TYR A 6 -19.78 -0.58 8.56
CA TYR A 6 -18.74 -0.13 9.48
C TYR A 6 -17.35 -0.54 9.03
N ILE A 7 -17.17 -1.79 8.59
CA ILE A 7 -15.88 -2.23 8.03
C ILE A 7 -15.56 -1.38 6.80
N PHE A 8 -16.48 -1.24 5.83
CA PHE A 8 -16.28 -0.45 4.62
C PHE A 8 -15.87 1.01 4.91
N LEU A 9 -16.51 1.64 5.89
CA LEU A 9 -16.14 2.99 6.33
C LEU A 9 -14.72 3.01 6.91
N GLN A 10 -14.37 2.08 7.79
CA GLN A 10 -13.01 1.97 8.35
C GLN A 10 -11.94 1.80 7.24
N ILE A 11 -12.26 1.08 6.15
CA ILE A 11 -11.38 0.96 4.98
C ILE A 11 -11.11 2.34 4.38
N ILE A 12 -12.18 3.08 4.11
CA ILE A 12 -12.15 4.36 3.41
C ILE A 12 -11.41 5.39 4.27
N PHE A 13 -11.76 5.49 5.55
CA PHE A 13 -11.13 6.42 6.50
C PHE A 13 -9.62 6.15 6.63
N ARG A 14 -9.21 4.90 6.78
CA ARG A 14 -7.78 4.55 6.87
C ARG A 14 -7.02 4.71 5.55
N SER A 15 -7.73 4.75 4.42
CA SER A 15 -7.12 4.94 3.10
C SER A 15 -6.89 6.38 2.68
N SER A 16 -7.38 7.33 3.47
CA SER A 16 -7.36 8.75 3.11
C SER A 16 -6.66 9.56 4.20
N PRO A 17 -5.44 10.07 3.94
CA PRO A 17 -4.78 11.02 4.83
C PRO A 17 -5.68 12.22 5.18
N LEU A 18 -6.42 12.74 4.21
CA LEU A 18 -7.37 13.82 4.41
C LEU A 18 -8.48 13.45 5.42
N LEU A 19 -9.04 12.26 5.31
CA LEU A 19 -10.08 11.83 6.25
C LEU A 19 -9.52 11.60 7.64
N GLN A 20 -8.30 11.09 7.78
CA GLN A 20 -7.63 10.96 9.08
C GLN A 20 -7.43 12.33 9.74
N LEU A 21 -6.98 13.34 8.98
CA LEU A 21 -6.88 14.72 9.45
C LEU A 21 -8.25 15.26 9.90
N LYS A 22 -9.29 15.08 9.09
CA LYS A 22 -10.65 15.58 9.39
C LYS A 22 -11.28 14.88 10.59
N GLU A 23 -11.09 13.57 10.72
CA GLU A 23 -11.52 12.81 11.89
C GLU A 23 -10.82 13.31 13.15
N PHE A 24 -9.52 13.60 13.06
CA PHE A 24 -8.76 14.15 14.17
C PHE A 24 -9.25 15.57 14.55
N GLU A 25 -9.39 16.47 13.58
CA GLU A 25 -9.93 17.83 13.80
C GLU A 25 -11.31 17.78 14.48
N TRP A 26 -12.16 16.82 14.10
CA TRP A 26 -13.48 16.66 14.70
C TRP A 26 -13.41 16.09 16.13
N THR A 27 -12.59 15.08 16.36
CA THR A 27 -12.45 14.45 17.69
C THR A 27 -11.69 15.33 18.69
N HIS A 28 -10.89 16.28 18.19
CA HIS A 28 -10.03 17.15 18.98
C HIS A 28 -10.25 18.65 18.65
N PRO A 29 -11.45 19.21 18.91
CA PRO A 29 -11.80 20.57 18.49
C PRO A 29 -10.98 21.69 19.15
N GLY A 30 -10.25 21.38 20.24
CA GLY A 30 -9.36 22.32 20.92
C GLY A 30 -7.95 22.39 20.32
N TRP A 31 -7.66 21.60 19.28
CA TRP A 31 -6.35 21.58 18.63
C TRP A 31 -6.29 22.62 17.52
N GLN A 32 -5.16 23.30 17.42
CA GLN A 32 -4.94 24.40 16.49
C GLN A 32 -3.78 24.08 15.54
N ARG A 33 -3.78 24.68 14.36
CA ARG A 33 -2.69 24.48 13.39
C ARG A 33 -1.45 25.25 13.83
N GLY A 34 -0.31 24.58 13.81
CA GLY A 34 1.00 25.21 13.98
C GLY A 34 1.44 25.98 12.74
N SER A 35 2.35 26.94 12.94
CA SER A 35 3.05 27.61 11.84
C SER A 35 4.52 27.20 11.78
N ASP A 36 5.18 27.51 10.67
CA ASP A 36 6.63 27.41 10.49
C ASP A 36 7.18 26.01 10.81
N VAL A 37 6.47 24.99 10.33
CA VAL A 37 6.82 23.58 10.55
C VAL A 37 8.10 23.23 9.78
N GLN A 38 9.10 22.70 10.48
CA GLN A 38 10.39 22.34 9.91
C GLN A 38 10.78 20.90 10.27
N LEU A 39 11.34 20.19 9.31
CA LEU A 39 11.92 18.87 9.52
C LEU A 39 13.31 19.01 10.13
N VAL A 40 13.52 18.46 11.33
CA VAL A 40 14.83 18.44 11.99
C VAL A 40 15.59 17.17 11.62
N SER A 41 14.94 16.01 11.76
CA SER A 41 15.52 14.73 11.38
C SER A 41 14.44 13.77 10.87
N LEU A 42 14.88 12.84 10.03
CA LEU A 42 14.05 11.77 9.51
C LEU A 42 14.87 10.49 9.54
N GLU A 43 14.39 9.54 10.32
CA GLU A 43 14.84 8.16 10.29
C GLU A 43 13.75 7.30 9.66
N LEU A 44 14.15 6.21 9.00
CA LEU A 44 13.22 5.29 8.39
C LEU A 44 13.38 3.92 9.02
N ASP A 45 12.27 3.29 9.32
CA ASP A 45 12.24 1.93 9.85
C ASP A 45 11.25 1.07 9.06
N ALA A 46 11.35 -0.24 9.23
CA ALA A 46 10.57 -1.21 8.49
C ALA A 46 9.94 -2.24 9.41
N HIS A 47 8.63 -2.40 9.26
CA HIS A 47 7.93 -3.55 9.80
C HIS A 47 8.20 -4.78 8.93
N ARG A 48 8.93 -5.75 9.49
CA ARG A 48 9.21 -7.04 8.87
C ARG A 48 8.19 -8.08 9.32
N GLY A 49 7.58 -8.75 8.35
CA GLY A 49 6.93 -10.04 8.59
C GLY A 49 7.96 -11.17 8.67
N SER A 50 7.50 -12.42 8.49
CA SER A 50 8.34 -13.63 8.64
C SER A 50 9.66 -13.62 7.83
N ARG A 51 9.65 -13.12 6.59
CA ARG A 51 10.83 -13.12 5.70
C ARG A 51 10.93 -11.91 4.74
N ARG A 52 9.99 -10.98 4.79
CA ARG A 52 9.92 -9.81 3.89
C ARG A 52 9.50 -8.57 4.68
N ILE A 53 9.94 -7.41 4.21
CA ILE A 53 9.41 -6.14 4.69
C ILE A 53 7.97 -6.04 4.18
N ASN A 54 7.03 -5.84 5.11
CA ASN A 54 5.61 -5.65 4.78
C ASN A 54 5.29 -4.17 4.63
N SER A 55 5.97 -3.31 5.40
CA SER A 55 5.82 -1.86 5.31
C SER A 55 7.04 -1.12 5.83
N THR A 56 7.30 0.07 5.30
CA THR A 56 8.25 1.05 5.86
C THR A 56 7.49 2.22 6.45
N TYR A 57 8.07 2.90 7.44
CA TYR A 57 7.50 4.12 8.03
C TYR A 57 8.62 5.08 8.44
N GLY A 58 8.28 6.36 8.55
CA GLY A 58 9.18 7.39 9.06
C GLY A 58 9.05 7.56 10.56
N ILE A 59 10.18 7.81 11.21
CA ILE A 59 10.30 8.38 12.54
C ILE A 59 10.87 9.78 12.31
N LEU A 60 10.10 10.81 12.65
CA LEU A 60 10.45 12.18 12.32
C LEU A 60 10.53 13.03 13.57
N ILE A 61 11.58 13.84 13.65
CA ILE A 61 11.70 14.93 14.62
C ILE A 61 11.41 16.21 13.85
N TYR A 62 10.42 16.95 14.31
CA TYR A 62 10.01 18.21 13.70
C TYR A 62 9.96 19.32 14.73
N GLN A 63 10.05 20.55 14.21
CA GLN A 63 9.87 21.78 14.95
C GLN A 63 8.66 22.52 14.41
N TYR A 64 8.00 23.26 15.29
CA TYR A 64 6.86 24.09 14.95
C TYR A 64 6.78 25.28 15.90
N GLN A 65 6.18 26.37 15.42
CA GLN A 65 5.94 27.55 16.22
C GLN A 65 4.49 27.60 16.69
N PHE A 66 4.31 27.92 17.98
CA PHE A 66 3.02 28.16 18.59
C PHE A 66 3.15 29.23 19.67
N ASP A 67 2.27 30.24 19.64
CA ASP A 67 2.26 31.36 20.59
C ASP A 67 3.64 32.03 20.76
N GLY A 68 4.38 32.20 19.65
CA GLY A 68 5.71 32.81 19.63
C GLY A 68 6.84 31.95 20.22
N GLN A 69 6.56 30.72 20.64
CA GLN A 69 7.55 29.76 21.13
C GLN A 69 7.77 28.63 20.12
N ILE A 70 9.00 28.12 20.08
CA ILE A 70 9.39 26.99 19.23
C ILE A 70 9.35 25.72 20.07
N TYR A 71 8.62 24.73 19.56
CA TYR A 71 8.52 23.40 20.15
C TYR A 71 9.16 22.39 19.22
N SER A 72 9.61 21.27 19.77
CA SER A 72 10.08 20.14 19.01
C SER A 72 9.53 18.86 19.59
N THR A 73 9.09 17.95 18.72
CA THR A 73 8.60 16.65 19.13
C THR A 73 9.03 15.59 18.13
N GLU A 74 9.02 14.35 18.60
CA GLU A 74 9.26 13.15 17.80
C GLU A 74 7.94 12.44 17.55
N GLN A 75 7.71 12.04 16.30
CA GLN A 75 6.57 11.20 15.94
C GLN A 75 7.03 9.99 15.14
N SER A 76 6.64 8.82 15.61
CA SER A 76 6.84 7.54 14.93
C SER A 76 5.64 7.18 14.04
N ASP A 77 5.85 6.21 13.15
CA ASP A 77 4.80 5.63 12.29
C ASP A 77 4.15 6.63 11.32
N VAL A 78 4.98 7.49 10.73
CA VAL A 78 4.52 8.50 9.77
C VAL A 78 4.69 8.02 8.34
N ALA A 79 3.70 8.33 7.49
CA ALA A 79 3.69 8.02 6.07
C ALA A 79 3.98 6.55 5.76
N ARG A 80 3.49 5.62 6.61
CA ARG A 80 3.70 4.18 6.44
C ARG A 80 3.37 3.75 5.00
N GLN A 81 4.29 3.06 4.32
CA GLN A 81 4.08 2.53 2.97
C GLN A 81 4.12 1.02 3.00
N TYR A 82 3.01 0.40 2.63
CA TYR A 82 2.90 -1.05 2.50
C TYR A 82 3.36 -1.54 1.13
N THR A 83 3.81 -2.78 1.09
CA THR A 83 4.07 -3.53 -0.14
C THR A 83 2.77 -3.63 -0.96
N LEU A 84 2.79 -3.13 -2.19
CA LEU A 84 1.65 -3.24 -3.12
C LEU A 84 1.86 -4.37 -4.12
N TRP A 85 3.12 -4.66 -4.46
CA TRP A 85 3.48 -5.69 -5.41
C TRP A 85 4.40 -6.71 -4.77
N MET A 86 4.25 -7.99 -5.12
CA MET A 86 5.13 -9.06 -4.61
C MET A 86 6.61 -8.88 -4.95
N SER A 87 6.92 -8.00 -5.91
CA SER A 87 8.26 -7.65 -6.37
C SER A 87 8.80 -6.34 -5.77
N ASP A 88 8.05 -5.64 -4.92
CA ASP A 88 8.55 -4.42 -4.28
C ASP A 88 9.72 -4.76 -3.34
N ASP A 89 10.77 -3.94 -3.42
CA ASP A 89 11.96 -4.06 -2.58
C ASP A 89 11.89 -3.11 -1.38
N ALA A 90 12.59 -3.48 -0.33
CA ALA A 90 12.83 -2.68 0.86
C ALA A 90 13.29 -1.25 0.53
N SER A 91 14.31 -1.12 -0.34
CA SER A 91 14.89 0.17 -0.69
C SER A 91 13.91 1.08 -1.42
N GLU A 92 13.04 0.51 -2.26
CA GLU A 92 12.01 1.26 -2.98
C GLU A 92 10.97 1.82 -2.01
N LEU A 93 10.54 1.01 -1.03
CA LEU A 93 9.61 1.45 0.01
C LEU A 93 10.23 2.53 0.91
N TYR A 94 11.51 2.39 1.26
CA TYR A 94 12.25 3.42 1.99
C TYR A 94 12.30 4.74 1.23
N GLN A 95 12.71 4.70 -0.05
CA GLN A 95 12.78 5.89 -0.90
C GLN A 95 11.41 6.55 -1.07
N LEU A 96 10.34 5.76 -1.23
CA LEU A 96 8.98 6.27 -1.36
C LEU A 96 8.47 6.93 -0.06
N THR A 97 8.78 6.34 1.09
CA THR A 97 8.42 6.88 2.40
C THR A 97 9.15 8.19 2.63
N GLU A 98 10.47 8.21 2.37
CA GLU A 98 11.29 9.40 2.48
C GLU A 98 10.81 10.51 1.53
N SER A 99 10.54 10.18 0.27
CA SER A 99 10.10 11.18 -0.71
C SER A 99 8.78 11.82 -0.30
N LYS A 100 7.80 11.03 0.17
CA LYS A 100 6.51 11.55 0.64
C LYS A 100 6.67 12.51 1.82
N ILE A 101 7.47 12.13 2.82
CA ILE A 101 7.71 12.99 3.98
C ILE A 101 8.45 14.26 3.55
N ARG A 102 9.55 14.14 2.81
CA ARG A 102 10.34 15.30 2.39
C ARG A 102 9.58 16.25 1.47
N GLN A 103 8.74 15.74 0.58
CA GLN A 103 7.92 16.58 -0.32
C GLN A 103 6.79 17.30 0.41
N SER A 104 6.32 16.77 1.55
CA SER A 104 5.25 17.41 2.31
C SER A 104 5.61 18.78 2.89
N PHE A 105 6.89 19.02 3.20
CA PHE A 105 7.40 20.29 3.75
C PHE A 105 7.38 21.44 2.73
N PRO A 106 8.08 21.36 1.57
CA PRO A 106 8.12 22.45 0.61
C PRO A 106 6.80 22.69 -0.13
N GLN A 107 5.89 21.70 -0.16
CA GLN A 107 4.59 21.82 -0.83
C GLN A 107 3.46 22.27 0.09
N GLU A 108 3.74 22.58 1.36
CA GLU A 108 2.75 22.94 2.39
C GLU A 108 1.58 21.94 2.50
N GLN A 109 1.83 20.69 2.11
CA GLN A 109 0.83 19.62 2.22
C GLN A 109 0.76 19.05 3.65
N ASN A 110 1.84 19.22 4.41
CA ASN A 110 1.88 18.82 5.81
C ASN A 110 0.96 19.71 6.66
N VAL A 111 0.38 19.11 7.70
CA VAL A 111 -0.39 19.83 8.72
C VAL A 111 0.07 19.36 10.08
N VAL A 112 0.49 20.28 10.94
CA VAL A 112 0.72 20.01 12.36
C VAL A 112 -0.44 20.56 13.15
N LEU A 113 -1.13 19.69 13.89
CA LEU A 113 -2.12 20.08 14.88
C LEU A 113 -1.49 20.03 16.27
N ILE A 114 -1.75 21.06 17.06
CA ILE A 114 -1.14 21.32 18.36
C ILE A 114 -2.25 21.42 19.40
N ASN A 115 -2.05 20.79 20.54
CA ASN A 115 -2.97 20.91 21.66
C ASN A 115 -2.84 22.28 22.31
N SER A 116 -3.87 23.13 22.21
CA SER A 116 -3.84 24.49 22.80
C SER A 116 -3.68 24.50 24.32
N LYS A 117 -3.99 23.40 25.02
CA LYS A 117 -3.82 23.26 26.47
C LYS A 117 -2.42 22.81 26.88
N ASP A 118 -1.73 22.12 25.98
CA ASP A 118 -0.37 21.61 26.17
C ASP A 118 0.36 21.66 24.83
N PRO A 119 0.98 22.80 24.49
CA PRO A 119 1.62 22.99 23.19
C PRO A 119 2.80 22.06 22.90
N SER A 120 3.30 21.33 23.91
CA SER A 120 4.30 20.27 23.72
C SER A 120 3.72 19.03 23.02
N GLN A 121 2.40 18.85 23.07
CA GLN A 121 1.70 17.80 22.36
C GLN A 121 1.26 18.30 20.98
N SER A 122 1.73 17.62 19.96
CA SER A 122 1.29 17.84 18.59
C SER A 122 1.25 16.54 17.82
N ILE A 123 0.61 16.59 16.66
CA ILE A 123 0.54 15.51 15.70
C ILE A 123 0.78 16.06 14.29
N PHE A 124 1.66 15.40 13.57
CA PHE A 124 2.03 15.69 12.19
C PHE A 124 1.25 14.79 11.24
N PHE A 125 0.61 15.42 10.26
CA PHE A 125 -0.01 14.78 9.11
C PHE A 125 0.81 15.12 7.86
N TYR A 126 1.30 14.10 7.16
CA TYR A 126 2.22 14.28 6.02
C TYR A 126 1.52 14.68 4.71
N SER A 127 0.20 14.51 4.60
CA SER A 127 -0.52 14.77 3.36
C SER A 127 -1.99 15.10 3.64
N GLN A 128 -2.57 15.88 2.73
CA GLN A 128 -4.00 16.20 2.65
C GLN A 128 -4.66 15.52 1.44
N ASP A 129 -4.01 14.51 0.86
CA ASP A 129 -4.52 13.78 -0.29
C ASP A 129 -5.75 12.96 0.09
N ILE A 130 -6.66 12.84 -0.89
CA ILE A 130 -7.91 12.09 -0.71
C ILE A 130 -7.64 10.59 -0.63
N ILE A 131 -6.60 10.09 -1.31
CA ILE A 131 -6.34 8.65 -1.39
C ILE A 131 -4.83 8.39 -1.28
N ASP A 132 -4.45 7.52 -0.34
CA ASP A 132 -3.14 6.89 -0.30
C ASP A 132 -3.28 5.36 -0.28
N ILE A 133 -3.26 4.76 -1.47
CA ILE A 133 -3.43 3.31 -1.65
C ILE A 133 -2.34 2.53 -0.91
N ARG A 134 -1.07 2.93 -1.10
CA ARG A 134 0.08 2.29 -0.46
C ARG A 134 0.16 2.62 1.03
N GLY A 135 -0.40 3.74 1.45
CA GLY A 135 -0.48 4.14 2.86
C GLY A 135 -1.47 3.36 3.71
N SER A 136 -2.28 2.52 3.07
CA SER A 136 -3.43 1.90 3.69
C SER A 136 -3.40 0.39 3.60
N TRP A 137 -4.14 -0.26 4.49
CA TRP A 137 -4.34 -1.70 4.51
C TRP A 137 -4.97 -2.27 3.20
N ILE A 138 -5.51 -1.41 2.31
CA ILE A 138 -6.04 -1.86 1.02
C ILE A 138 -4.93 -2.45 0.15
N SER A 139 -3.69 -2.00 0.33
CA SER A 139 -2.50 -2.53 -0.33
C SER A 139 -2.33 -4.03 -0.08
N GLU A 140 -2.48 -4.49 1.16
CA GLU A 140 -2.40 -5.90 1.54
C GLU A 140 -3.50 -6.73 0.85
N PHE A 141 -4.72 -6.19 0.79
CA PHE A 141 -5.82 -6.82 0.06
C PHE A 141 -5.54 -6.90 -1.44
N LEU A 142 -4.95 -5.86 -2.03
CA LEU A 142 -4.57 -5.83 -3.44
C LEU A 142 -3.50 -6.87 -3.76
N VAL A 143 -2.54 -7.11 -2.86
CA VAL A 143 -1.55 -8.20 -3.01
C VAL A 143 -2.23 -9.56 -3.02
N ILE A 144 -3.17 -9.83 -2.10
CA ILE A 144 -3.93 -11.08 -2.06
C ILE A 144 -4.75 -11.25 -3.34
N LEU A 145 -5.40 -10.19 -3.78
CA LEU A 145 -6.20 -10.17 -5.01
C LEU A 145 -5.35 -10.50 -6.24
N GLN A 146 -4.12 -9.98 -6.33
CA GLN A 146 -3.19 -10.33 -7.42
C GLN A 146 -2.89 -11.83 -7.47
N VAL A 147 -2.65 -12.46 -6.31
CA VAL A 147 -2.42 -13.91 -6.23
C VAL A 147 -3.65 -14.68 -6.71
N LEU A 148 -4.84 -14.31 -6.22
CA LEU A 148 -6.09 -14.97 -6.61
C LEU A 148 -6.40 -14.80 -8.10
N LEU A 149 -6.16 -13.61 -8.65
CA LEU A 149 -6.32 -13.36 -10.08
C LEU A 149 -5.34 -14.22 -10.90
N GLY A 150 -4.06 -14.29 -10.50
CA GLY A 150 -3.08 -15.16 -11.15
C GLY A 150 -3.51 -16.64 -11.14
N LEU A 151 -3.97 -17.14 -9.99
CA LEU A 151 -4.50 -18.51 -9.87
C LEU A 151 -5.76 -18.73 -10.72
N SER A 152 -6.65 -17.74 -10.81
CA SER A 152 -7.87 -17.82 -11.62
C SER A 152 -7.56 -17.92 -13.11
N VAL A 153 -6.59 -17.14 -13.60
CA VAL A 153 -6.13 -17.20 -15.00
C VAL A 153 -5.55 -18.58 -15.30
N LEU A 154 -4.70 -19.12 -14.41
CA LEU A 154 -4.16 -20.46 -14.56
C LEU A 154 -5.26 -21.53 -14.58
N ALA A 155 -6.28 -21.40 -13.73
CA ALA A 155 -7.43 -22.32 -13.72
C ALA A 155 -8.23 -22.26 -15.03
N VAL A 156 -8.52 -21.07 -15.54
CA VAL A 156 -9.24 -20.88 -16.81
C VAL A 156 -8.45 -21.46 -17.99
N ILE A 157 -7.14 -21.21 -18.06
CA ILE A 157 -6.25 -21.80 -19.08
C ILE A 157 -6.28 -23.33 -18.97
N GLY A 158 -6.19 -23.88 -17.75
CA GLY A 158 -6.22 -25.32 -17.51
C GLY A 158 -7.51 -25.97 -17.98
N ILE A 159 -8.65 -25.33 -17.70
CA ILE A 159 -9.97 -25.79 -18.17
C ILE A 159 -10.07 -25.68 -19.70
N GLY A 160 -9.59 -24.58 -20.29
CA GLY A 160 -9.59 -24.37 -21.75
C GLY A 160 -8.76 -25.43 -22.49
N VAL A 161 -7.52 -25.64 -22.05
CA VAL A 161 -6.63 -26.66 -22.61
C VAL A 161 -7.23 -28.07 -22.42
N LYS A 162 -7.82 -28.36 -21.25
CA LYS A 162 -8.54 -29.63 -21.02
C LYS A 162 -9.67 -29.82 -22.02
N LYS A 163 -10.46 -28.78 -22.28
CA LYS A 163 -11.60 -28.84 -23.22
C LYS A 163 -11.15 -29.05 -24.67
N ILE A 164 -10.02 -28.45 -25.08
CA ILE A 164 -9.44 -28.67 -26.42
C ILE A 164 -8.95 -30.11 -26.58
N ILE A 165 -8.30 -30.66 -25.54
CA ILE A 165 -7.66 -31.98 -25.59
C ILE A 165 -8.65 -33.13 -25.30
N ASN A 166 -9.68 -32.89 -24.49
CA ASN A 166 -10.75 -33.86 -24.16
C ASN A 166 -12.13 -33.18 -24.19
N PRO A 167 -12.69 -32.92 -25.40
CA PRO A 167 -13.94 -32.18 -25.55
C PRO A 167 -15.18 -32.92 -25.02
N HIS A 168 -15.12 -34.26 -24.92
CA HIS A 168 -16.26 -35.10 -24.54
C HIS A 168 -16.28 -35.51 -23.06
N ASN A 169 -15.35 -35.00 -22.22
CA ASN A 169 -15.27 -35.29 -20.78
C ASN A 169 -15.39 -36.79 -20.43
N THR A 170 -14.97 -37.67 -21.33
CA THR A 170 -14.95 -39.10 -21.04
C THR A 170 -13.87 -39.35 -19.99
N VAL A 171 -14.17 -40.18 -18.99
CA VAL A 171 -13.21 -40.62 -17.96
C VAL A 171 -12.21 -41.54 -18.65
N GLN A 172 -11.29 -40.94 -19.38
CA GLN A 172 -10.26 -41.63 -20.13
C GLN A 172 -9.00 -41.66 -19.27
N THR A 173 -8.52 -42.84 -18.91
CA THR A 173 -7.16 -42.99 -18.37
C THR A 173 -6.19 -42.57 -19.47
N TRP A 174 -5.70 -41.34 -19.41
CA TRP A 174 -4.82 -40.79 -20.42
C TRP A 174 -3.55 -41.62 -20.53
N SER A 175 -3.17 -41.97 -21.76
CA SER A 175 -1.87 -42.57 -21.99
C SER A 175 -0.76 -41.58 -21.61
N LYS A 176 0.36 -42.09 -21.10
CA LYS A 176 1.54 -41.29 -20.72
C LYS A 176 1.88 -40.17 -21.73
N PRO A 177 1.95 -40.41 -23.06
CA PRO A 177 2.28 -39.35 -24.03
C PRO A 177 1.23 -38.23 -24.11
N LYS A 178 -0.06 -38.55 -24.03
CA LYS A 178 -1.14 -37.52 -24.03
C LYS A 178 -1.08 -36.65 -22.79
N ARG A 179 -0.73 -37.23 -21.63
CA ARG A 179 -0.53 -36.49 -20.38
C ARG A 179 0.67 -35.54 -20.47
N TYR A 180 1.80 -35.99 -21.02
CA TYR A 180 2.97 -35.12 -21.21
C TYR A 180 2.69 -34.00 -22.21
N LEU A 181 1.97 -34.28 -23.31
CA LEU A 181 1.58 -33.26 -24.28
C LEU A 181 0.68 -32.20 -23.66
N PHE A 182 -0.32 -32.61 -22.86
CA PHE A 182 -1.16 -31.67 -22.11
C PHE A 182 -0.32 -30.80 -21.16
N ILE A 183 0.57 -31.41 -20.37
CA ILE A 183 1.43 -30.68 -19.44
C ILE A 183 2.30 -29.67 -20.20
N ALA A 184 2.90 -30.07 -21.32
CA ALA A 184 3.74 -29.19 -22.14
C ALA A 184 2.95 -28.01 -22.71
N VAL A 185 1.79 -28.26 -23.33
CA VAL A 185 0.95 -27.20 -23.91
C VAL A 185 0.42 -26.26 -22.83
N PHE A 186 -0.08 -26.81 -21.71
CA PHE A 186 -0.53 -26.01 -20.58
C PHE A 186 0.61 -25.13 -20.04
N PHE A 187 1.80 -25.70 -19.86
CA PHE A 187 2.96 -24.98 -19.35
C PHE A 187 3.36 -23.84 -20.31
N ILE A 188 3.44 -24.09 -21.62
CA ILE A 188 3.78 -23.07 -22.62
C ILE A 188 2.77 -21.92 -22.59
N ILE A 189 1.47 -22.22 -22.66
CA ILE A 189 0.42 -21.19 -22.68
C ILE A 189 0.40 -20.40 -21.36
N ALA A 190 0.45 -21.09 -20.22
CA ALA A 190 0.47 -20.45 -18.91
C ALA A 190 1.69 -19.51 -18.76
N TRP A 191 2.88 -19.97 -19.15
CA TRP A 191 4.09 -19.15 -19.08
C TRP A 191 4.06 -17.98 -20.06
N SER A 192 3.55 -18.15 -21.28
CA SER A 192 3.40 -17.03 -22.22
C SER A 192 2.44 -15.96 -21.69
N VAL A 193 1.31 -16.35 -21.08
CA VAL A 193 0.36 -15.40 -20.48
C VAL A 193 0.96 -14.70 -19.26
N LEU A 194 1.62 -15.45 -18.37
CA LEU A 194 2.31 -14.86 -17.21
C LEU A 194 3.43 -13.91 -17.64
N PHE A 195 4.20 -14.25 -18.68
CA PHE A 195 5.28 -13.42 -19.19
C PHE A 195 4.76 -12.13 -19.86
N ALA A 196 3.71 -12.22 -20.68
CA ALA A 196 3.06 -11.03 -21.24
C ALA A 196 2.45 -10.13 -20.15
N GLY A 197 1.82 -10.74 -19.14
CA GLY A 197 1.32 -10.03 -17.97
C GLY A 197 2.45 -9.36 -17.17
N TRP A 198 3.59 -10.03 -17.02
CA TRP A 198 4.78 -9.46 -16.37
C TRP A 198 5.37 -8.27 -17.13
N ILE A 199 5.44 -8.34 -18.47
CA ILE A 199 5.90 -7.21 -19.29
C ILE A 199 4.95 -6.01 -19.14
N LEU A 200 3.65 -6.25 -19.24
CA LEU A 200 2.64 -5.20 -19.05
C LEU A 200 2.72 -4.61 -17.63
N PHE A 201 2.96 -5.46 -16.64
CA PHE A 201 3.18 -5.05 -15.26
C PHE A 201 4.40 -4.13 -15.10
N MET A 202 5.56 -4.52 -15.64
CA MET A 202 6.77 -3.70 -15.60
C MET A 202 6.59 -2.36 -16.32
N TYR A 203 5.80 -2.36 -17.39
CA TYR A 203 5.46 -1.13 -18.11
C TYR A 203 4.60 -0.18 -17.24
N ILE A 204 3.56 -0.70 -16.59
CA ILE A 204 2.69 0.10 -15.71
C ILE A 204 3.43 0.58 -14.46
N LYS A 205 4.25 -0.29 -13.84
CA LYS A 205 5.00 0.05 -12.62
C LYS A 205 6.03 1.16 -12.86
N ASN A 206 6.67 1.18 -14.03
CA ASN A 206 7.74 2.13 -14.36
C ASN A 206 7.26 3.30 -15.25
N SER A 207 5.95 3.42 -15.51
CA SER A 207 5.39 4.57 -16.20
C SER A 207 5.41 5.78 -15.25
N PRO A 208 5.90 6.96 -15.72
CA PRO A 208 6.00 8.17 -14.89
C PRO A 208 4.63 8.72 -14.47
#